data_AF-A0A2N2CDE4-F1
#
_entry.id   AF-A0A2N2CDE4-F1
#
_cell.length_a   1.000
_cell.length_b   1.000
_cell.length_c   1.000
_cell.angle_alpha   90.00
_cell.angle_beta   90.00
_cell.angle_gamma   90.00
#
_symmetry.space_group_name_H-M   'P 1'
#
loop_
_entity.id
_entity.type
_entity.pdbx_description
1 polymer ?
#
loop_
_entity_poly.entity_id
_entity_poly.type
_entity_poly.pdbx_seq_one_letter_code
_entity_poly.pdbx_strand_id
1 'polypeptide(L)'
;MLVQPKAVSRRRRKLKWKYIIPVIMLAMLLVYVTGSLFWPNGEKKPEVKTICEYNAAQSREKVSPIYSPVTEINDYFVYGETLNLFNASYVLGKKDLFIGKTVILINLCSGSERVYMLESAVDGQIPMEDLEEGFYEVFVMINLQRHRVVSNEVLRDSFTTVRRNGSFNYVDLIADRFLLENDTEGDPTMDKNYLFVHVYKALEDKEDIYDIVIDPGHLNKDLGYTDFGYRVNDLIEANEMLRMSLLLKEQFEKYGLKVLLTREGDEIVNTYNIDGRLHRAYLSNAKYYIEVQAVGAGNNSVTGMQVVYSSFASPRLPSAVFRHLIDNTDLKSTGIRGTGSIPGVVPSGRSDGFDGRMVIRESGGIALSAGKYSQKARDENYSFAGESRIGMHTVTIEYMYITHAPSVVQWNNQIANYARVTAEGYANYLNLQQLP
;
A
#
# COMPACT_ATOMS: atom_id res chain seq x y z
N MET A 1 -63.75 -77.77 -45.38
CA MET A 1 -64.62 -76.59 -45.09
C MET A 1 -64.61 -76.37 -43.58
N LEU A 2 -64.53 -75.10 -43.14
CA LEU A 2 -64.79 -74.59 -41.77
C LEU A 2 -63.66 -74.83 -40.73
N VAL A 3 -63.26 -73.93 -39.81
CA VAL A 3 -63.69 -72.58 -39.37
C VAL A 3 -62.51 -71.93 -38.60
N GLN A 4 -62.31 -70.61 -38.70
CA GLN A 4 -61.34 -69.82 -37.92
C GLN A 4 -61.87 -69.41 -36.53
N PRO A 5 -61.00 -69.26 -35.50
CA PRO A 5 -61.33 -68.50 -34.29
C PRO A 5 -60.80 -67.05 -34.28
N LYS A 6 -61.60 -66.21 -33.61
CA LYS A 6 -61.62 -64.75 -33.55
C LYS A 6 -60.44 -64.09 -32.81
N ALA A 7 -60.10 -62.87 -33.24
CA ALA A 7 -59.14 -61.97 -32.59
C ALA A 7 -59.61 -61.46 -31.21
N VAL A 8 -58.69 -61.43 -30.24
CA VAL A 8 -58.90 -60.91 -28.88
C VAL A 8 -58.45 -59.43 -28.81
N SER A 9 -59.36 -58.53 -28.43
CA SER A 9 -59.07 -57.10 -28.28
C SER A 9 -58.28 -56.79 -27.00
N ARG A 10 -57.15 -56.09 -27.10
CA ARG A 10 -56.47 -55.46 -25.95
C ARG A 10 -57.19 -54.14 -25.62
N ARG A 11 -58.00 -54.12 -24.55
CA ARG A 11 -58.57 -52.89 -23.99
C ARG A 11 -57.44 -51.97 -23.48
N ARG A 12 -57.12 -50.91 -24.23
CA ARG A 12 -56.38 -49.75 -23.68
C ARG A 12 -57.30 -49.00 -22.71
N ARG A 13 -57.07 -49.10 -21.40
CA ARG A 13 -57.72 -48.22 -20.41
C ARG A 13 -57.23 -46.80 -20.66
N LYS A 14 -58.10 -45.93 -21.19
CA LYS A 14 -57.87 -44.48 -21.21
C LYS A 14 -58.01 -43.97 -19.77
N LEU A 15 -56.89 -43.72 -19.09
CA LEU A 15 -56.93 -43.04 -17.79
C LEU A 15 -57.46 -41.60 -17.99
N LYS A 16 -58.45 -41.23 -17.18
CA LYS A 16 -59.04 -39.89 -17.23
C LYS A 16 -58.09 -38.91 -16.53
N TRP A 17 -57.49 -37.99 -17.29
CA TRP A 17 -56.51 -36.99 -16.83
C TRP A 17 -56.93 -36.20 -15.58
N LYS A 18 -58.24 -36.00 -15.37
CA LYS A 18 -58.79 -35.32 -14.18
C LYS A 18 -58.47 -35.98 -12.83
N TYR A 19 -58.09 -37.27 -12.82
CA TYR A 19 -57.67 -37.98 -11.60
C TYR A 19 -56.15 -38.20 -11.54
N ILE A 20 -55.45 -38.04 -12.65
CA ILE A 20 -53.99 -38.24 -12.72
C ILE A 20 -53.27 -37.00 -12.17
N ILE A 21 -53.71 -35.82 -12.58
CA ILE A 21 -53.11 -34.54 -12.19
C ILE A 21 -53.09 -34.35 -10.66
N PRO A 22 -54.20 -34.55 -9.91
CA PRO A 22 -54.16 -34.40 -8.45
C PRO A 22 -53.30 -35.47 -7.76
N VAL A 23 -53.22 -36.70 -8.29
CA VAL A 23 -52.39 -37.76 -7.70
C VAL A 23 -50.91 -37.49 -7.94
N ILE A 24 -50.53 -36.98 -9.12
CA ILE A 24 -49.15 -36.58 -9.41
C ILE A 24 -48.75 -35.36 -8.58
N MET A 25 -49.64 -34.37 -8.41
CA MET A 25 -49.39 -33.26 -7.47
C MET A 25 -49.20 -33.76 -6.04
N LEU A 26 -50.05 -34.67 -5.56
CA LEU A 26 -49.94 -35.23 -4.22
C LEU A 26 -48.61 -36.00 -4.04
N ALA A 27 -48.19 -36.74 -5.06
CA ALA A 27 -46.92 -37.45 -5.05
C ALA A 27 -45.72 -36.48 -5.05
N MET A 28 -45.77 -35.39 -5.83
CA MET A 28 -44.73 -34.35 -5.80
C MET A 28 -44.69 -33.62 -4.46
N LEU A 29 -45.85 -33.35 -3.84
CA LEU A 29 -45.94 -32.75 -2.52
C LEU A 29 -45.38 -33.68 -1.44
N LEU A 30 -45.68 -34.97 -1.53
CA LEU A 30 -45.10 -35.98 -0.63
C LEU A 30 -43.59 -36.10 -0.80
N VAL A 31 -43.07 -36.08 -2.02
CA VAL A 31 -41.62 -36.08 -2.29
C VAL A 31 -40.96 -34.78 -1.82
N TYR A 32 -41.63 -33.64 -1.96
CA TYR A 32 -41.15 -32.36 -1.45
C TYR A 32 -41.10 -32.35 0.09
N VAL A 33 -42.14 -32.85 0.75
CA VAL A 33 -42.24 -32.93 2.21
C VAL A 33 -41.27 -33.94 2.78
N THR A 34 -41.11 -35.12 2.17
CA THR A 34 -40.10 -36.09 2.62
C THR A 34 -38.70 -35.62 2.28
N GLY A 35 -38.50 -34.96 1.14
CA GLY A 35 -37.27 -34.28 0.78
C GLY A 35 -36.90 -33.22 1.83
N SER A 36 -37.82 -32.37 2.27
CA SER A 36 -37.55 -31.34 3.28
C SER A 36 -37.41 -31.87 4.70
N LEU A 37 -37.99 -33.03 5.04
CA LEU A 37 -37.83 -33.70 6.33
C LEU A 37 -36.53 -34.52 6.43
N PHE A 38 -36.05 -35.09 5.32
CA PHE A 38 -34.86 -35.97 5.29
C PHE A 38 -33.60 -35.31 4.73
N TRP A 39 -33.70 -34.19 4.02
CA TRP A 39 -32.59 -33.27 3.83
C TRP A 39 -32.66 -32.26 4.97
N PRO A 40 -31.90 -32.44 6.08
CA PRO A 40 -31.65 -31.31 6.94
C PRO A 40 -31.04 -30.24 6.04
N ASN A 41 -31.68 -29.07 5.96
CA ASN A 41 -30.96 -27.86 5.61
C ASN A 41 -29.79 -27.86 6.57
N GLY A 42 -28.60 -28.21 6.06
CA GLY A 42 -27.37 -27.99 6.78
C GLY A 42 -27.28 -26.49 6.91
N GLU A 43 -27.91 -25.94 7.94
CA GLU A 43 -27.46 -24.69 8.53
C GLU A 43 -25.98 -24.94 8.76
N LYS A 44 -25.16 -24.43 7.84
CA LYS A 44 -23.74 -24.28 8.09
C LYS A 44 -23.72 -23.48 9.37
N LYS A 45 -23.42 -24.14 10.49
CA LYS A 45 -23.19 -23.46 11.77
C LYS A 45 -22.24 -22.32 11.42
N PRO A 46 -22.63 -21.06 11.68
CA PRO A 46 -21.84 -19.94 11.23
C PRO A 46 -20.42 -20.13 11.78
N GLU A 47 -19.44 -20.16 10.88
CA GLU A 47 -18.03 -20.32 11.24
C GLU A 47 -17.67 -19.18 12.18
N VAL A 48 -17.54 -19.49 13.47
CA VAL A 48 -17.23 -18.49 14.48
C VAL A 48 -15.85 -17.92 14.16
N LYS A 49 -15.78 -16.60 14.01
CA LYS A 49 -14.51 -15.92 13.75
C LYS A 49 -13.55 -16.15 14.92
N THR A 50 -12.33 -16.52 14.58
CA THR A 50 -11.25 -16.82 15.52
C THR A 50 -10.06 -15.92 15.23
N ILE A 51 -9.20 -15.73 16.23
CA ILE A 51 -7.90 -15.06 16.05
C ILE A 51 -6.79 -16.09 16.25
N CYS A 52 -5.69 -15.92 15.50
CA CYS A 52 -4.55 -16.84 15.54
C CYS A 52 -5.01 -18.30 15.23
N GLU A 53 -4.39 -19.30 15.85
CA GLU A 53 -4.80 -20.71 15.80
C GLU A 53 -5.73 -21.11 16.95
N TYR A 54 -6.39 -20.13 17.59
CA TYR A 54 -7.25 -20.38 18.75
C TYR A 54 -8.65 -20.82 18.34
N ASN A 55 -9.32 -21.59 19.20
CA ASN A 55 -10.76 -21.81 19.05
C ASN A 55 -11.57 -20.57 19.48
N ALA A 56 -12.88 -20.58 19.25
CA ALA A 56 -13.76 -19.45 19.56
C ALA A 56 -13.73 -19.04 21.05
N ALA A 57 -13.72 -20.00 21.98
CA ALA A 57 -13.71 -19.70 23.41
C ALA A 57 -12.36 -19.09 23.82
N GLN A 58 -11.26 -19.65 23.34
CA GLN A 58 -9.91 -19.13 23.56
C GLN A 58 -9.73 -17.72 22.98
N SER A 59 -10.28 -17.47 21.79
CA SER A 59 -10.27 -16.15 21.16
C SER A 59 -10.97 -15.12 22.04
N ARG A 60 -12.15 -15.45 22.58
CA ARG A 60 -12.90 -14.57 23.49
C ARG A 60 -12.18 -14.32 24.82
N GLU A 61 -11.46 -15.31 25.34
CA GLU A 61 -10.67 -15.16 26.56
C GLU A 61 -9.43 -14.27 26.34
N LYS A 62 -8.81 -14.39 25.16
CA LYS A 62 -7.60 -13.64 24.80
C LYS A 62 -7.87 -12.18 24.51
N VAL A 63 -8.99 -11.89 23.86
CA VAL A 63 -9.38 -10.52 23.58
C VAL A 63 -9.98 -9.92 24.85
N SER A 64 -9.26 -9.00 25.50
CA SER A 64 -9.73 -8.39 26.75
C SER A 64 -11.07 -7.68 26.53
N PRO A 65 -12.22 -8.18 27.03
CA PRO A 65 -13.54 -7.71 26.59
C PRO A 65 -13.88 -6.32 27.13
N ILE A 66 -13.23 -5.93 28.23
CA ILE A 66 -13.40 -4.63 28.92
C ILE A 66 -12.02 -4.16 29.35
N TYR A 67 -11.68 -2.91 29.08
CA TYR A 67 -10.41 -2.30 29.51
C TYR A 67 -10.58 -0.81 29.86
N SER A 68 -9.90 -0.37 30.91
CA SER A 68 -9.78 1.05 31.29
C SER A 68 -8.39 1.29 31.88
N PRO A 69 -7.69 2.38 31.52
CA PRO A 69 -8.16 3.52 30.73
C PRO A 69 -8.08 3.31 29.20
N VAL A 70 -8.80 4.14 28.43
CA VAL A 70 -8.79 4.11 26.95
C VAL A 70 -8.40 5.46 26.35
N THR A 71 -8.06 5.48 25.06
CA THR A 71 -7.86 6.69 24.25
C THR A 71 -8.38 6.47 22.83
N GLU A 72 -8.84 7.53 22.18
CA GLU A 72 -9.48 7.42 20.86
C GLU A 72 -8.49 7.58 19.72
N ILE A 73 -8.69 6.81 18.65
CA ILE A 73 -8.13 7.07 17.32
C ILE A 73 -9.21 7.70 16.45
N ASN A 74 -8.86 8.76 15.72
CA ASN A 74 -9.78 9.47 14.81
C ASN A 74 -9.23 9.60 13.39
N ASP A 75 -7.96 9.24 13.15
CA ASP A 75 -7.41 9.17 11.80
C ASP A 75 -6.20 8.24 11.72
N TYR A 76 -5.89 7.79 10.51
CA TYR A 76 -4.76 6.92 10.21
C TYR A 76 -4.40 6.94 8.72
N PHE A 77 -3.16 6.62 8.41
CA PHE A 77 -2.71 6.36 7.04
C PHE A 77 -1.42 5.55 7.06
N VAL A 78 -1.04 5.03 5.90
CA VAL A 78 0.28 4.47 5.65
C VAL A 78 1.08 5.42 4.77
N TYR A 79 2.36 5.63 5.09
CA TYR A 79 3.32 6.30 4.22
C TYR A 79 4.54 5.40 4.03
N GLY A 80 4.76 4.91 2.81
CA GLY A 80 5.70 3.81 2.59
C GLY A 80 5.22 2.53 3.25
N GLU A 81 6.00 2.05 4.22
CA GLU A 81 5.63 0.91 5.07
C GLU A 81 5.36 1.34 6.52
N THR A 82 5.18 2.65 6.78
CA THR A 82 4.91 3.16 8.13
C THR A 82 3.42 3.40 8.34
N LEU A 83 2.83 2.69 9.31
CA LEU A 83 1.48 2.95 9.80
C LEU A 83 1.50 4.13 10.79
N ASN A 84 0.67 5.13 10.50
CA ASN A 84 0.50 6.33 11.30
C ASN A 84 -0.89 6.34 11.94
N LEU A 85 -0.95 6.62 13.25
CA LEU A 85 -2.17 6.70 14.03
C LEU A 85 -2.31 8.09 14.65
N PHE A 86 -3.51 8.65 14.67
CA PHE A 86 -3.76 10.00 15.19
C PHE A 86 -4.95 10.03 16.15
N ASN A 87 -4.80 10.79 17.22
CA ASN A 87 -5.89 11.03 18.17
C ASN A 87 -6.95 11.97 17.59
N ALA A 88 -6.57 12.90 16.71
CA ALA A 88 -7.49 13.78 15.98
C ALA A 88 -7.38 13.55 14.46
N SER A 89 -8.27 14.19 13.68
CA SER A 89 -8.14 14.25 12.23
C SER A 89 -6.78 14.80 11.83
N TYR A 90 -6.10 14.13 10.89
CA TYR A 90 -4.76 14.50 10.49
C TYR A 90 -4.73 15.85 9.77
N VAL A 91 -3.76 16.68 10.13
CA VAL A 91 -3.48 17.95 9.45
C VAL A 91 -1.97 18.06 9.26
N LEU A 92 -1.54 18.19 8.01
CA LEU A 92 -0.13 18.30 7.65
C LEU A 92 0.57 19.41 8.46
N GLY A 93 1.71 19.06 9.07
CA GLY A 93 2.53 19.98 9.85
C GLY A 93 1.95 20.37 11.23
N LYS A 94 0.75 19.90 11.60
CA LYS A 94 0.18 20.11 12.94
C LYS A 94 0.51 18.92 13.85
N LYS A 95 0.95 19.21 15.08
CA LYS A 95 1.25 18.18 16.07
C LYS A 95 -0.03 17.57 16.65
N ASP A 96 -0.16 16.24 16.54
CA ASP A 96 -1.20 15.45 17.21
C ASP A 96 -0.80 15.05 18.63
N LEU A 97 -1.78 14.67 19.47
CA LEU A 97 -1.57 14.23 20.85
C LEU A 97 -0.65 13.00 20.96
N PHE A 98 -0.73 12.08 20.00
CA PHE A 98 0.06 10.86 19.98
C PHE A 98 1.54 11.12 19.65
N ILE A 99 1.88 12.25 19.03
CA ILE A 99 3.26 12.59 18.68
C ILE A 99 4.12 12.80 19.93
N GLY A 100 5.21 12.04 20.02
CA GLY A 100 6.12 11.96 21.16
C GLY A 100 5.64 11.02 22.27
N LYS A 101 4.57 10.26 22.05
CA LYS A 101 4.12 9.18 22.93
C LYS A 101 4.67 7.84 22.46
N THR A 102 4.62 6.87 23.36
CA THR A 102 5.00 5.49 23.07
C THR A 102 3.76 4.68 22.76
N VAL A 103 3.75 3.99 21.62
CA VAL A 103 2.80 2.92 21.32
C VAL A 103 3.38 1.58 21.74
N ILE A 104 2.53 0.73 22.31
CA ILE A 104 2.83 -0.64 22.66
C ILE A 104 1.86 -1.53 21.90
N LEU A 105 2.39 -2.47 21.12
CA LEU A 105 1.64 -3.51 20.45
C LEU A 105 1.86 -4.83 21.19
N ILE A 106 0.78 -5.48 21.62
CA ILE A 106 0.85 -6.78 22.31
C ILE A 106 0.30 -7.85 21.38
N ASN A 107 1.15 -8.75 20.89
CA ASN A 107 0.74 -9.86 20.04
C ASN A 107 -0.04 -10.88 20.88
N LEU A 108 -1.34 -11.03 20.65
CA LEU A 108 -2.19 -11.99 21.37
C LEU A 108 -1.86 -13.45 21.06
N CYS A 109 -1.25 -13.73 19.90
CA CYS A 109 -0.88 -15.08 19.50
C CYS A 109 0.36 -15.58 20.26
N SER A 110 1.38 -14.72 20.43
CA SER A 110 2.67 -15.09 21.04
C SER A 110 2.89 -14.51 22.44
N GLY A 111 2.16 -13.47 22.82
CA GLY A 111 2.37 -12.70 24.05
C GLY A 111 3.54 -11.70 23.98
N SER A 112 4.19 -11.55 22.82
CA SER A 112 5.31 -10.61 22.64
C SER A 112 4.83 -9.16 22.60
N GLU A 113 5.68 -8.25 23.09
CA GLU A 113 5.43 -6.80 23.02
C GLU A 113 6.39 -6.13 22.04
N ARG A 114 5.86 -5.21 21.22
CA ARG A 114 6.64 -4.29 20.38
C ARG A 114 6.35 -2.86 20.82
N VAL A 115 7.39 -2.03 20.87
CA VAL A 115 7.31 -0.69 21.44
C VAL A 115 7.90 0.32 20.47
N TYR A 116 7.14 1.37 20.16
CA TYR A 116 7.53 2.40 19.20
C TYR A 116 7.31 3.78 19.81
N MET A 117 8.24 4.71 19.59
CA MET A 117 8.02 6.12 19.88
C MET A 117 7.47 6.79 18.62
N LEU A 118 6.30 7.42 18.72
CA LEU A 118 5.67 8.06 17.58
C LEU A 118 6.31 9.42 17.29
N GLU A 119 6.99 9.54 16.16
CA GLU A 119 7.65 10.77 15.73
C GLU A 119 6.70 11.65 14.90
N SER A 120 7.07 12.92 14.72
CA SER A 120 6.30 13.84 13.89
C SER A 120 6.48 13.61 12.38
N ALA A 121 7.53 12.90 11.98
CA ALA A 121 7.78 12.57 10.58
C ALA A 121 6.78 11.51 10.11
N VAL A 122 6.28 11.63 8.88
CA VAL A 122 5.24 10.73 8.34
C VAL A 122 5.72 9.28 8.15
N ASP A 123 7.03 9.05 8.13
CA ASP A 123 7.72 7.76 8.11
C ASP A 123 8.34 7.39 9.47
N GLY A 124 7.84 7.99 10.57
CA GLY A 124 8.44 7.90 11.90
C GLY A 124 7.54 7.30 12.98
N GLN A 125 6.53 6.53 12.61
CA GLN A 125 5.61 5.86 13.55
C GLN A 125 5.85 4.35 13.61
N ILE A 126 4.88 3.52 13.19
CA ILE A 126 4.96 2.06 13.33
C ILE A 126 5.44 1.46 12.00
N PRO A 127 6.69 0.99 11.89
CA PRO A 127 7.19 0.27 10.72
C PRO A 127 6.48 -1.09 10.62
N MET A 128 5.71 -1.29 9.56
CA MET A 128 4.93 -2.52 9.35
C MET A 128 5.80 -3.72 8.99
N GLU A 129 6.98 -3.48 8.42
CA GLU A 129 7.98 -4.49 8.07
C GLU A 129 8.58 -5.19 9.30
N ASP A 130 8.57 -4.53 10.46
CA ASP A 130 9.08 -5.08 11.72
C ASP A 130 8.05 -5.95 12.45
N LEU A 131 6.79 -5.95 11.99
CA LEU A 131 5.72 -6.69 12.63
C LEU A 131 5.72 -8.15 12.15
N GLU A 132 5.87 -9.05 13.11
CA GLU A 132 5.69 -10.48 12.88
C GLU A 132 4.22 -10.83 12.67
N GLU A 133 3.94 -12.00 12.10
CA GLU A 133 2.56 -12.49 11.95
C GLU A 133 1.87 -12.60 13.33
N GLY A 134 0.63 -12.16 13.39
CA GLY A 134 -0.15 -12.21 14.62
C GLY A 134 -1.25 -11.14 14.72
N PHE A 135 -1.92 -11.16 15.85
CA PHE A 135 -3.07 -10.30 16.14
C PHE A 135 -2.73 -9.41 17.34
N TYR A 136 -2.58 -8.11 17.12
CA TYR A 136 -2.01 -7.18 18.08
C TYR A 136 -3.07 -6.29 18.72
N GLU A 137 -3.05 -6.18 20.05
CA GLU A 137 -3.73 -5.09 20.76
C GLU A 137 -2.87 -3.82 20.71
N VAL A 138 -3.51 -2.66 20.55
CA VAL A 138 -2.83 -1.37 20.46
C VAL A 138 -3.03 -0.55 21.73
N PHE A 139 -1.93 -0.10 22.33
CA PHE A 139 -1.92 0.79 23.49
C PHE A 139 -1.07 2.02 23.24
N VAL A 140 -1.45 3.16 23.84
CA VAL A 140 -0.64 4.38 23.90
C VAL A 140 -0.32 4.69 25.35
N MET A 141 0.95 4.98 25.62
CA MET A 141 1.41 5.42 26.94
C MET A 141 1.08 6.89 27.17
N ILE A 142 0.14 7.17 28.07
CA ILE A 142 -0.25 8.52 28.48
C ILE A 142 -0.10 8.60 29.99
N ASN A 143 0.64 9.60 30.49
CA ASN A 143 0.88 9.79 31.93
C ASN A 143 1.39 8.52 32.65
N LEU A 144 2.30 7.78 32.00
CA LEU A 144 2.87 6.51 32.48
C LEU A 144 1.85 5.36 32.66
N GLN A 145 0.66 5.47 32.06
CA GLN A 145 -0.35 4.42 32.03
C GLN A 145 -0.63 3.95 30.60
N ARG A 146 -0.93 2.66 30.44
CA ARG A 146 -1.35 2.06 29.17
C ARG A 146 -2.81 2.41 28.91
N HIS A 147 -3.07 3.28 27.95
CA HIS A 147 -4.41 3.53 27.43
C HIS A 147 -4.64 2.64 26.22
N ARG A 148 -5.66 1.78 26.27
CA ARG A 148 -6.01 0.96 25.10
C ARG A 148 -6.69 1.83 24.05
N VAL A 149 -6.29 1.66 22.78
CA VAL A 149 -6.82 2.47 21.69
C VAL A 149 -8.19 1.95 21.28
N VAL A 150 -9.14 2.86 21.10
CA VAL A 150 -10.52 2.58 20.64
C VAL A 150 -10.88 3.50 19.49
N SER A 151 -11.75 3.04 18.60
CA SER A 151 -12.40 3.85 17.58
C SER A 151 -13.86 4.12 17.98
N ASN A 152 -14.38 5.30 17.63
CA ASN A 152 -15.80 5.59 17.81
C ASN A 152 -16.68 4.86 16.79
N GLU A 153 -16.12 4.55 15.61
CA GLU A 153 -16.79 3.88 14.51
C GLU A 153 -16.18 2.50 14.25
N VAL A 154 -16.91 1.66 13.50
CA VAL A 154 -16.34 0.40 13.00
C VAL A 154 -15.28 0.75 11.95
N LEU A 155 -14.08 0.23 12.16
CA LEU A 155 -12.93 0.45 11.28
C LEU A 155 -12.46 -0.89 10.73
N ARG A 156 -12.34 -0.98 9.41
CA ARG A 156 -11.64 -2.08 8.73
C ARG A 156 -10.92 -1.52 7.51
N ASP A 157 -9.60 -1.62 7.51
CA ASP A 157 -8.76 -1.27 6.36
C ASP A 157 -7.61 -2.27 6.25
N SER A 158 -7.01 -2.41 5.08
CA SER A 158 -5.95 -3.39 4.83
C SER A 158 -4.83 -2.78 4.00
N PHE A 159 -3.61 -2.94 4.49
CA PHE A 159 -2.40 -2.46 3.83
C PHE A 159 -1.47 -3.62 3.56
N THR A 160 -0.45 -3.37 2.75
CA THR A 160 0.60 -4.37 2.47
C THR A 160 1.98 -3.82 2.79
N THR A 161 2.95 -4.71 2.98
CA THR A 161 4.39 -4.39 2.98
C THR A 161 5.00 -4.68 1.61
N VAL A 162 6.26 -4.33 1.40
CA VAL A 162 6.98 -4.78 0.20
C VAL A 162 7.37 -6.25 0.30
N ARG A 163 7.51 -6.89 -0.86
CA ARG A 163 7.97 -8.27 -0.95
C ARG A 163 9.37 -8.44 -0.38
N ARG A 164 9.51 -9.44 0.49
CA ARG A 164 10.76 -9.93 1.07
C ARG A 164 10.77 -11.45 0.93
N ASN A 165 11.80 -12.00 0.29
CA ASN A 165 11.95 -13.44 0.07
C ASN A 165 10.72 -14.10 -0.59
N GLY A 166 10.11 -13.43 -1.59
CA GLY A 166 8.95 -13.93 -2.33
C GLY A 166 7.60 -13.86 -1.59
N SER A 167 7.54 -13.20 -0.43
CA SER A 167 6.31 -13.00 0.34
C SER A 167 6.16 -11.56 0.80
N PHE A 168 4.95 -11.11 1.06
CA PHE A 168 4.67 -9.82 1.71
C PHE A 168 3.66 -10.04 2.83
N ASN A 169 3.50 -9.05 3.71
CA ASN A 169 2.50 -9.10 4.77
C ASN A 169 1.31 -8.24 4.38
N TYR A 170 0.11 -8.74 4.66
CA TYR A 170 -1.05 -7.89 4.87
C TYR A 170 -1.05 -7.38 6.31
N VAL A 171 -1.47 -6.13 6.49
CA VAL A 171 -1.62 -5.46 7.77
C VAL A 171 -3.01 -4.87 7.82
N ASP A 172 -3.93 -5.58 8.46
CA ASP A 172 -5.30 -5.10 8.63
C ASP A 172 -5.39 -4.23 9.90
N LEU A 173 -5.99 -3.06 9.77
CA LEU A 173 -6.39 -2.23 10.89
C LEU A 173 -7.87 -2.48 11.17
N ILE A 174 -8.20 -2.95 12.38
CA ILE A 174 -9.54 -3.43 12.72
C ILE A 174 -9.99 -2.82 14.04
N ALA A 175 -11.16 -2.20 14.07
CA ALA A 175 -11.85 -1.82 15.30
C ALA A 175 -13.33 -2.16 15.19
N ASP A 176 -13.75 -3.23 15.86
CA ASP A 176 -15.13 -3.72 15.80
C ASP A 176 -15.46 -4.49 17.06
N ARG A 177 -16.41 -4.00 17.86
CA ARG A 177 -16.84 -4.67 19.09
C ARG A 177 -17.52 -6.03 18.87
N PHE A 178 -17.93 -6.32 17.64
CA PHE A 178 -18.50 -7.58 17.18
C PHE A 178 -17.50 -8.45 16.39
N LEU A 179 -16.19 -8.17 16.49
CA LEU A 179 -15.15 -8.84 15.70
C LEU A 179 -15.24 -10.37 15.73
N LEU A 180 -15.53 -10.97 16.89
CA LEU A 180 -15.61 -12.42 17.09
C LEU A 180 -17.05 -12.97 16.99
N GLU A 181 -18.02 -12.10 16.66
CA GLU A 181 -19.41 -12.48 16.46
C GLU A 181 -19.73 -12.70 14.98
N ASN A 182 -20.77 -13.50 14.74
CA ASN A 182 -21.21 -13.84 13.39
C ASN A 182 -22.13 -12.77 12.79
N ASP A 183 -22.85 -12.04 13.65
CA ASP A 183 -23.73 -10.94 13.30
C ASP A 183 -23.65 -9.83 14.35
N THR A 184 -24.39 -8.74 14.12
CA THR A 184 -24.47 -7.57 15.01
C THR A 184 -25.76 -7.55 15.84
N GLU A 185 -26.56 -8.61 15.78
CA GLU A 185 -27.83 -8.74 16.48
C GLU A 185 -27.65 -9.34 17.89
N GLY A 186 -26.59 -10.14 18.08
CA GLY A 186 -26.20 -10.69 19.39
C GLY A 186 -25.50 -9.70 20.33
N ASP A 187 -25.04 -10.20 21.48
CA ASP A 187 -24.23 -9.42 22.41
C ASP A 187 -22.81 -9.21 21.85
N PRO A 188 -22.26 -7.99 21.90
CA PRO A 188 -20.91 -7.75 21.40
C PRO A 188 -19.87 -8.46 22.27
N THR A 189 -18.80 -8.95 21.64
CA THR A 189 -17.68 -9.57 22.37
C THR A 189 -16.95 -8.58 23.28
N MET A 190 -16.96 -7.30 22.90
CA MET A 190 -16.27 -6.21 23.60
C MET A 190 -17.22 -5.06 23.91
N ASP A 191 -16.94 -4.27 24.95
CA ASP A 191 -17.74 -3.10 25.28
C ASP A 191 -17.51 -1.90 24.34
N LYS A 192 -16.37 -1.88 23.63
CA LYS A 192 -15.94 -0.81 22.71
C LYS A 192 -15.31 -1.39 21.44
N ASN A 193 -15.21 -0.58 20.39
CA ASN A 193 -14.45 -0.92 19.19
C ASN A 193 -12.95 -0.75 19.49
N TYR A 194 -12.35 -1.71 20.18
CA TYR A 194 -10.91 -1.70 20.42
C TYR A 194 -10.14 -1.86 19.12
N LEU A 195 -9.05 -1.10 18.98
CA LEU A 195 -8.18 -1.16 17.82
C LEU A 195 -7.25 -2.37 17.90
N PHE A 196 -7.20 -3.13 16.81
CA PHE A 196 -6.29 -4.22 16.58
C PHE A 196 -5.53 -4.01 15.28
N VAL A 197 -4.31 -4.54 15.24
CA VAL A 197 -3.52 -4.70 14.03
C VAL A 197 -3.37 -6.19 13.76
N HIS A 198 -3.80 -6.68 12.62
CA HIS A 198 -3.67 -8.08 12.24
C HIS A 198 -2.67 -8.22 11.10
N VAL A 199 -1.60 -8.97 11.34
CA VAL A 199 -0.52 -9.19 10.39
C VAL A 199 -0.52 -10.64 9.96
N TYR A 200 -0.58 -10.88 8.66
CA TYR A 200 -0.50 -12.23 8.10
C TYR A 200 0.25 -12.21 6.77
N LYS A 201 1.01 -13.27 6.52
CA LYS A 201 1.81 -13.39 5.29
C LYS A 201 0.95 -13.81 4.10
N ALA A 202 1.28 -13.29 2.94
CA ALA A 202 0.79 -13.72 1.64
C ALA A 202 1.95 -14.03 0.68
N LEU A 203 1.76 -15.09 -0.11
CA LEU A 203 2.68 -15.52 -1.17
C LEU A 203 2.19 -15.11 -2.55
N GLU A 204 0.88 -14.97 -2.70
CA GLU A 204 0.23 -14.63 -3.95
C GLU A 204 -0.55 -13.33 -3.82
N ASP A 205 -0.48 -12.58 -4.91
CA ASP A 205 -1.21 -11.36 -5.13
C ASP A 205 -2.70 -11.67 -5.23
N LYS A 206 -3.49 -11.23 -4.24
CA LYS A 206 -4.96 -11.18 -4.43
C LYS A 206 -5.35 -10.15 -5.50
N GLU A 207 -4.51 -9.13 -5.66
CA GLU A 207 -4.64 -8.00 -6.59
C GLU A 207 -3.25 -7.65 -7.15
N ASP A 208 -3.17 -6.95 -8.30
CA ASP A 208 -1.92 -6.56 -8.96
C ASP A 208 -1.14 -5.49 -8.16
N ILE A 209 -0.62 -5.87 -6.99
CA ILE A 209 0.06 -4.98 -6.02
C ILE A 209 1.53 -4.84 -6.40
N TYR A 210 2.01 -3.61 -6.54
CA TYR A 210 3.43 -3.32 -6.78
C TYR A 210 4.13 -2.93 -5.47
N ASP A 211 5.46 -3.08 -5.45
CA ASP A 211 6.28 -2.67 -4.30
C ASP A 211 6.81 -1.24 -4.52
N ILE A 212 7.30 -0.98 -5.74
CA ILE A 212 7.96 0.26 -6.12
C ILE A 212 7.39 0.76 -7.45
N VAL A 213 7.13 2.07 -7.51
CA VAL A 213 6.93 2.82 -8.75
C VAL A 213 8.22 3.54 -9.10
N ILE A 214 8.65 3.45 -10.36
CA ILE A 214 9.73 4.26 -10.91
C ILE A 214 9.15 5.18 -11.96
N ASP A 215 9.42 6.47 -11.82
CA ASP A 215 8.93 7.51 -12.69
C ASP A 215 10.08 8.14 -13.47
N PRO A 216 10.22 7.80 -14.77
CA PRO A 216 11.21 8.42 -15.61
C PRO A 216 10.80 9.85 -15.97
N GLY A 217 11.54 10.84 -15.44
CA GLY A 217 11.25 12.27 -15.61
C GLY A 217 10.99 12.72 -17.05
N HIS A 218 10.26 13.83 -17.19
CA HIS A 218 9.89 14.47 -18.47
C HIS A 218 9.10 13.54 -19.41
N LEU A 219 8.89 13.95 -20.67
CA LEU A 219 7.97 13.36 -21.65
C LEU A 219 6.51 13.43 -21.20
N ASN A 220 6.08 14.65 -20.85
CA ASN A 220 4.70 14.99 -20.48
C ASN A 220 4.25 16.26 -21.21
N LYS A 221 2.97 16.64 -21.06
CA LYS A 221 2.38 17.89 -21.55
C LYS A 221 1.76 18.71 -20.42
N ASP A 222 2.28 18.61 -19.20
CA ASP A 222 1.71 19.30 -18.04
C ASP A 222 1.71 20.84 -18.19
N LEU A 223 2.62 21.36 -19.01
CA LEU A 223 2.79 22.78 -19.34
C LEU A 223 2.14 23.17 -20.69
N GLY A 224 1.37 22.29 -21.31
CA GLY A 224 0.70 22.53 -22.60
C GLY A 224 1.57 22.28 -23.85
N TYR A 225 2.84 21.91 -23.68
CA TYR A 225 3.75 21.46 -24.74
C TYR A 225 4.49 20.20 -24.29
N THR A 226 5.01 19.42 -25.24
CA THR A 226 5.79 18.22 -24.90
C THR A 226 7.10 18.63 -24.27
N ASP A 227 7.24 18.36 -22.98
CA ASP A 227 8.45 18.57 -22.22
C ASP A 227 9.40 17.39 -22.42
N PHE A 228 10.59 17.64 -22.96
CA PHE A 228 11.64 16.62 -23.15
C PHE A 228 12.75 16.73 -22.11
N GLY A 229 12.64 17.67 -21.17
CA GLY A 229 13.74 18.13 -20.34
C GLY A 229 14.84 18.80 -21.17
N TYR A 230 16.07 18.76 -20.66
CA TYR A 230 17.22 19.31 -21.35
C TYR A 230 17.60 18.50 -22.59
N ARG A 231 18.05 19.23 -23.63
CA ARG A 231 18.62 18.69 -24.87
C ARG A 231 20.01 19.25 -25.07
N VAL A 232 21.02 18.55 -24.60
CA VAL A 232 22.40 19.04 -24.51
C VAL A 232 23.37 17.87 -24.47
N ASN A 233 24.62 18.09 -24.92
CA ASN A 233 25.67 17.06 -24.94
C ASN A 233 25.22 15.77 -25.65
N ASP A 234 24.46 15.91 -26.74
CA ASP A 234 23.86 14.82 -27.54
C ASP A 234 22.87 13.92 -26.78
N LEU A 235 22.42 14.35 -25.60
CA LEU A 235 21.43 13.66 -24.79
C LEU A 235 20.09 14.40 -24.79
N ILE A 236 19.02 13.62 -24.66
CA ILE A 236 17.68 14.10 -24.32
C ILE A 236 17.35 13.53 -22.95
N GLU A 237 17.13 14.40 -21.98
CA GLU A 237 16.91 14.02 -20.58
C GLU A 237 15.81 12.97 -20.42
N ALA A 238 14.65 13.18 -21.04
CA ALA A 238 13.56 12.21 -21.02
C ALA A 238 13.97 10.78 -21.46
N ASN A 239 14.88 10.66 -22.43
CA ASN A 239 15.32 9.36 -22.94
C ASN A 239 16.30 8.70 -21.95
N GLU A 240 17.22 9.49 -21.38
CA GLU A 240 18.18 8.99 -20.40
C GLU A 240 17.51 8.60 -19.07
N MET A 241 16.49 9.34 -18.64
CA MET A 241 15.74 8.99 -17.44
C MET A 241 14.96 7.69 -17.63
N LEU A 242 14.40 7.45 -18.82
CA LEU A 242 13.79 6.16 -19.16
C LEU A 242 14.83 5.03 -19.17
N ARG A 243 15.98 5.26 -19.80
CA ARG A 243 17.09 4.28 -19.84
C ARG A 243 17.52 3.87 -18.44
N MET A 244 17.69 4.84 -17.53
CA MET A 244 18.02 4.57 -16.14
C MET A 244 16.89 3.83 -15.41
N SER A 245 15.64 4.22 -15.63
CA SER A 245 14.47 3.60 -14.99
C SER A 245 14.29 2.14 -15.37
N LEU A 246 14.54 1.79 -16.64
CA LEU A 246 14.54 0.40 -17.12
C LEU A 246 15.64 -0.42 -16.44
N LEU A 247 16.84 0.13 -16.30
CA LEU A 247 17.94 -0.54 -15.60
C LEU A 247 17.61 -0.72 -14.12
N LEU A 248 17.06 0.30 -13.45
CA LEU A 248 16.63 0.21 -12.05
C LEU A 248 15.57 -0.87 -11.87
N LYS A 249 14.55 -0.91 -12.73
CA LYS A 249 13.52 -1.96 -12.72
C LYS A 249 14.16 -3.36 -12.75
N GLU A 250 15.06 -3.61 -13.69
CA GLU A 250 15.78 -4.88 -13.78
C GLU A 250 16.56 -5.20 -12.49
N GLN A 251 17.23 -4.21 -11.89
CA GLN A 251 18.00 -4.45 -10.67
C GLN A 251 17.12 -4.68 -9.43
N PHE A 252 16.02 -3.95 -9.29
CA PHE A 252 15.06 -4.16 -8.20
C PHE A 252 14.35 -5.52 -8.28
N GLU A 253 14.01 -5.97 -9.49
CA GLU A 253 13.37 -7.27 -9.70
C GLU A 253 14.28 -8.44 -9.32
N LYS A 254 15.61 -8.28 -9.37
CA LYS A 254 16.57 -9.27 -8.83
C LYS A 254 16.47 -9.46 -7.31
N TYR A 255 15.88 -8.51 -6.59
CA TYR A 255 15.59 -8.63 -5.15
C TYR A 255 14.17 -9.15 -4.89
N GLY A 256 13.45 -9.60 -5.92
CA GLY A 256 12.09 -10.13 -5.81
C GLY A 256 11.00 -9.07 -5.65
N LEU A 257 11.34 -7.79 -5.88
CA LEU A 257 10.38 -6.70 -5.89
C LEU A 257 9.63 -6.67 -7.22
N LYS A 258 8.36 -6.30 -7.16
CA LYS A 258 7.53 -6.02 -8.32
C LYS A 258 7.49 -4.52 -8.58
N VAL A 259 7.92 -4.12 -9.78
CA VAL A 259 8.18 -2.71 -10.11
C VAL A 259 7.30 -2.22 -11.25
N LEU A 260 6.63 -1.09 -11.04
CA LEU A 260 5.87 -0.39 -12.06
C LEU A 260 6.70 0.75 -12.67
N LEU A 261 6.69 0.90 -13.99
CA LEU A 261 7.12 2.14 -14.65
C LEU A 261 5.89 3.01 -14.93
N THR A 262 5.97 4.31 -14.65
CA THR A 262 4.84 5.23 -14.93
C THR A 262 4.61 5.46 -16.42
N ARG A 263 5.64 5.25 -17.25
CA ARG A 263 5.60 5.28 -18.71
C ARG A 263 6.61 4.31 -19.32
N GLU A 264 6.33 3.89 -20.54
CA GLU A 264 7.21 3.03 -21.33
C GLU A 264 7.45 3.62 -22.73
N GLY A 265 8.64 3.39 -23.28
CA GLY A 265 9.02 3.89 -24.59
C GLY A 265 8.79 5.41 -24.74
N ASP A 266 8.23 5.80 -25.88
CA ASP A 266 7.95 7.19 -26.24
C ASP A 266 6.55 7.67 -25.80
N GLU A 267 5.91 6.97 -24.86
CA GLU A 267 4.58 7.35 -24.36
C GLU A 267 4.64 8.71 -23.64
N ILE A 268 3.81 9.65 -24.10
CA ILE A 268 3.64 10.95 -23.46
C ILE A 268 2.55 10.83 -22.39
N VAL A 269 2.96 10.82 -21.13
CA VAL A 269 2.07 10.67 -19.98
C VAL A 269 2.19 11.89 -19.09
N ASN A 270 1.07 12.58 -18.84
CA ASN A 270 1.01 13.70 -17.90
C ASN A 270 1.21 13.23 -16.47
N THR A 271 1.76 14.09 -15.63
CA THR A 271 1.98 13.76 -14.22
C THR A 271 0.65 13.71 -13.47
N TYR A 272 -0.23 14.68 -13.75
CA TYR A 272 -1.56 14.83 -13.17
C TYR A 272 -2.63 14.05 -13.96
N ASN A 273 -3.85 14.05 -13.41
CA ASN A 273 -5.10 13.57 -14.01
C ASN A 273 -5.25 12.05 -14.00
N ILE A 274 -6.48 11.59 -14.22
CA ILE A 274 -6.80 10.20 -14.51
C ILE A 274 -5.95 9.73 -15.71
N ASP A 275 -5.46 8.50 -15.59
CA ASP A 275 -4.48 7.85 -16.48
C ASP A 275 -3.08 8.49 -16.53
N GLY A 276 -2.87 9.58 -15.80
CA GLY A 276 -1.56 10.17 -15.55
C GLY A 276 -0.66 9.29 -14.68
N ARG A 277 0.60 9.72 -14.53
CA ARG A 277 1.65 8.96 -13.82
C ARG A 277 1.28 8.69 -12.38
N LEU A 278 0.78 9.72 -11.67
CA LEU A 278 0.36 9.60 -10.28
C LEU A 278 -0.86 8.68 -10.14
N HIS A 279 -1.84 8.80 -11.04
CA HIS A 279 -3.01 7.92 -11.03
C HIS A 279 -2.62 6.44 -11.20
N ARG A 280 -1.73 6.13 -12.18
CA ARG A 280 -1.17 4.78 -12.36
C ARG A 280 -0.46 4.29 -11.09
N ALA A 281 0.31 5.17 -10.44
CA ALA A 281 1.00 4.84 -9.19
C ALA A 281 0.02 4.52 -8.04
N TYR A 282 -1.06 5.27 -7.88
CA TYR A 282 -2.09 4.97 -6.87
C TYR A 282 -2.80 3.64 -7.12
N LEU A 283 -3.16 3.34 -8.37
CA LEU A 283 -3.78 2.06 -8.74
C LEU A 283 -2.89 0.85 -8.44
N SER A 284 -1.56 1.05 -8.45
CA SER A 284 -0.59 -0.01 -8.18
C SER A 284 -0.48 -0.40 -6.70
N ASN A 285 -1.02 0.41 -5.80
CA ASN A 285 -0.85 0.29 -4.35
C ASN A 285 0.64 0.25 -3.91
N ALA A 286 1.58 0.79 -4.68
CA ALA A 286 3.00 0.76 -4.34
C ALA A 286 3.32 1.49 -3.03
N LYS A 287 4.45 1.13 -2.42
CA LYS A 287 4.90 1.72 -1.15
C LYS A 287 5.93 2.80 -1.38
N TYR A 288 6.80 2.60 -2.36
CA TYR A 288 7.85 3.55 -2.70
C TYR A 288 7.63 4.11 -4.10
N TYR A 289 7.98 5.38 -4.27
CA TYR A 289 7.97 6.05 -5.57
C TYR A 289 9.34 6.69 -5.80
N ILE A 290 9.98 6.36 -6.90
CA ILE A 290 11.31 6.85 -7.26
C ILE A 290 11.19 7.67 -8.53
N GLU A 291 11.28 8.99 -8.41
CA GLU A 291 11.39 9.87 -9.56
C GLU A 291 12.86 9.94 -10.00
N VAL A 292 13.12 9.64 -11.28
CA VAL A 292 14.46 9.62 -11.85
C VAL A 292 14.63 10.87 -12.71
N GLN A 293 15.59 11.72 -12.31
CA GLN A 293 15.81 13.04 -12.91
C GLN A 293 17.30 13.26 -13.24
N ALA A 294 17.54 14.13 -14.21
CA ALA A 294 18.79 14.88 -14.29
C ALA A 294 18.47 16.33 -13.96
N VAL A 295 19.50 17.17 -13.92
CA VAL A 295 19.32 18.61 -13.74
C VAL A 295 20.18 19.37 -14.74
N GLY A 296 19.80 20.60 -15.04
CA GLY A 296 20.61 21.52 -15.83
C GLY A 296 20.95 22.77 -15.03
N ALA A 297 22.06 23.39 -15.38
CA ALA A 297 22.45 24.69 -14.84
C ALA A 297 22.94 25.58 -15.97
N GLY A 298 22.71 26.90 -15.85
CA GLY A 298 23.26 27.87 -16.81
C GLY A 298 24.78 27.96 -16.79
N ASN A 299 25.42 27.60 -15.67
CA ASN A 299 26.86 27.42 -15.57
C ASN A 299 27.20 25.93 -15.72
N ASN A 300 27.83 25.57 -16.83
CA ASN A 300 28.20 24.19 -17.17
C ASN A 300 29.27 23.59 -16.24
N SER A 301 29.83 24.34 -15.29
CA SER A 301 30.75 23.83 -14.26
C SER A 301 30.02 23.24 -13.05
N VAL A 302 28.71 23.46 -12.92
CA VAL A 302 27.91 22.90 -11.83
C VAL A 302 27.74 21.39 -12.07
N THR A 303 28.00 20.59 -11.05
CA THR A 303 28.02 19.13 -11.12
C THR A 303 27.59 18.50 -9.79
N GLY A 304 27.44 17.19 -9.80
CA GLY A 304 27.07 16.35 -8.67
C GLY A 304 25.67 15.76 -8.78
N MET A 305 25.38 14.86 -7.85
CA MET A 305 24.09 14.21 -7.67
C MET A 305 23.45 14.63 -6.34
N GLN A 306 22.13 14.54 -6.28
CA GLN A 306 21.39 14.73 -5.04
C GLN A 306 20.12 13.87 -4.99
N VAL A 307 19.65 13.64 -3.78
CA VAL A 307 18.38 12.97 -3.49
C VAL A 307 17.49 13.95 -2.76
N VAL A 308 16.34 14.24 -3.35
CA VAL A 308 15.31 15.11 -2.79
C VAL A 308 14.20 14.27 -2.19
N TYR A 309 13.76 14.62 -0.98
CA TYR A 309 12.73 13.88 -0.24
C TYR A 309 11.71 14.85 0.39
N SER A 310 10.60 14.34 0.94
CA SER A 310 9.61 15.20 1.60
C SER A 310 10.20 15.93 2.81
N SER A 311 9.87 17.21 2.98
CA SER A 311 10.20 17.97 4.18
C SER A 311 9.39 17.58 5.42
N PHE A 312 8.44 16.65 5.29
CA PHE A 312 7.65 16.07 6.37
C PHE A 312 8.06 14.63 6.68
N ALA A 313 8.96 14.04 5.89
CA ALA A 313 9.57 12.74 6.15
C ALA A 313 10.96 12.88 6.78
N SER A 314 11.45 11.80 7.37
CA SER A 314 12.78 11.69 7.91
C SER A 314 13.81 11.54 6.78
N PRO A 315 15.08 11.92 7.01
CA PRO A 315 16.12 11.72 6.02
C PRO A 315 16.64 10.26 5.98
N ARG A 316 16.03 9.29 6.67
CA ARG A 316 16.59 7.93 6.87
C ARG A 316 16.83 7.19 5.55
N LEU A 317 15.77 6.92 4.80
CA LEU A 317 15.82 6.29 3.48
C LEU A 317 16.72 7.05 2.49
N PRO A 318 16.50 8.36 2.22
CA PRO A 318 17.30 9.07 1.23
C PRO A 318 18.78 9.14 1.62
N SER A 319 19.10 9.26 2.92
CA SER A 319 20.49 9.23 3.39
C SER A 319 21.17 7.88 3.21
N ALA A 320 20.45 6.78 3.48
CA ALA A 320 20.99 5.43 3.33
C ALA A 320 21.33 5.14 1.86
N VAL A 321 20.38 5.41 0.96
CA VAL A 321 20.55 5.23 -0.49
C VAL A 321 21.67 6.13 -1.03
N PHE A 322 21.65 7.42 -0.66
CA PHE A 322 22.64 8.38 -1.14
C PHE A 322 24.06 8.03 -0.70
N ARG A 323 24.27 7.69 0.58
CA ARG A 323 25.60 7.28 1.08
C ARG A 323 26.10 6.06 0.34
N HIS A 324 25.25 5.04 0.19
CA HIS A 324 25.61 3.82 -0.51
C HIS A 324 26.04 4.09 -1.96
N LEU A 325 25.35 5.00 -2.66
CA LEU A 325 25.72 5.44 -4.00
C LEU A 325 27.08 6.13 -4.04
N ILE A 326 27.31 7.13 -3.20
CA ILE A 326 28.57 7.90 -3.20
C ILE A 326 29.76 7.04 -2.79
N ASP A 327 29.57 6.09 -1.86
CA ASP A 327 30.65 5.24 -1.35
C ASP A 327 31.05 4.12 -2.34
N ASN A 328 30.16 3.75 -3.27
CA ASN A 328 30.36 2.60 -4.18
C ASN A 328 30.36 2.99 -5.67
N THR A 329 30.40 4.28 -5.99
CA THR A 329 30.47 4.78 -7.38
C THR A 329 31.43 5.97 -7.49
N ASP A 330 31.61 6.48 -8.71
CA ASP A 330 32.34 7.71 -8.97
C ASP A 330 31.46 8.98 -8.89
N LEU A 331 30.16 8.84 -8.58
CA LEU A 331 29.25 9.96 -8.37
C LEU A 331 29.75 10.86 -7.23
N LYS A 332 29.47 12.16 -7.37
CA LYS A 332 29.86 13.17 -6.38
C LYS A 332 28.62 13.86 -5.85
N SER A 333 28.63 14.16 -4.57
CA SER A 333 27.58 14.94 -3.93
C SER A 333 27.54 16.37 -4.47
N THR A 334 26.35 16.96 -4.62
CA THR A 334 26.24 18.42 -4.76
C THR A 334 26.68 19.13 -3.48
N GLY A 335 27.14 20.37 -3.62
CA GLY A 335 27.42 21.23 -2.45
C GLY A 335 26.17 21.70 -1.70
N ILE A 336 24.97 21.36 -2.19
CA ILE A 336 23.69 21.83 -1.64
C ILE A 336 23.41 21.07 -0.34
N ARG A 337 23.08 21.82 0.70
CA ARG A 337 22.75 21.28 2.03
C ARG A 337 21.30 21.57 2.37
N GLY A 338 20.63 20.56 2.89
CA GLY A 338 19.31 20.67 3.52
C GLY A 338 19.40 20.96 5.03
N THR A 339 18.31 20.67 5.74
CA THR A 339 18.28 20.64 7.21
C THR A 339 19.04 19.45 7.80
N GLY A 340 19.41 18.47 6.97
CA GLY A 340 20.24 17.32 7.32
C GLY A 340 21.75 17.59 7.26
N SER A 341 22.54 16.63 7.77
CA SER A 341 24.00 16.74 7.87
C SER A 341 24.76 16.33 6.60
N ILE A 342 24.09 15.71 5.62
CA ILE A 342 24.71 15.15 4.40
C ILE A 342 24.45 16.10 3.22
N PRO A 343 25.49 16.72 2.63
CA PRO A 343 25.36 17.43 1.36
C PRO A 343 24.81 16.51 0.27
N GLY A 344 23.92 17.02 -0.57
CA GLY A 344 23.23 16.23 -1.60
C GLY A 344 22.03 15.43 -1.11
N VAL A 345 21.71 15.42 0.19
CA VAL A 345 20.43 14.90 0.71
C VAL A 345 19.59 16.07 1.16
N VAL A 346 18.55 16.39 0.39
CA VAL A 346 17.88 17.70 0.46
C VAL A 346 16.38 17.51 0.69
N PRO A 347 15.79 18.06 1.76
CA PRO A 347 14.34 18.10 1.88
C PRO A 347 13.79 19.04 0.82
N SER A 348 12.64 18.67 0.25
CA SER A 348 11.88 19.50 -0.66
C SER A 348 11.62 20.87 -0.03
N GLY A 349 11.94 21.94 -0.75
CA GLY A 349 11.60 23.28 -0.29
C GLY A 349 10.08 23.41 -0.13
N ARG A 350 9.63 24.19 0.86
CA ARG A 350 8.19 24.35 1.11
C ARG A 350 7.61 25.53 0.33
N SER A 351 6.39 25.36 -0.19
CA SER A 351 5.58 26.40 -0.81
C SER A 351 4.17 26.35 -0.21
N ASP A 352 3.70 27.46 0.35
CA ASP A 352 2.40 27.56 1.05
C ASP A 352 2.15 26.50 2.12
N GLY A 353 3.22 26.05 2.80
CA GLY A 353 3.13 25.02 3.84
C GLY A 353 3.08 23.58 3.31
N PHE A 354 3.24 23.36 2.01
CA PHE A 354 3.34 22.03 1.38
C PHE A 354 4.74 21.78 0.83
N ASP A 355 5.06 20.53 0.48
CA ASP A 355 6.25 20.24 -0.31
C ASP A 355 6.15 20.88 -1.69
N GLY A 356 7.20 21.60 -2.10
CA GLY A 356 7.26 22.34 -3.36
C GLY A 356 7.52 21.42 -4.56
N ARG A 357 8.25 20.32 -4.37
CA ARG A 357 8.38 19.25 -5.37
C ARG A 357 7.04 18.55 -5.56
N MET A 358 6.48 18.75 -6.75
CA MET A 358 5.14 18.32 -7.09
C MET A 358 4.95 16.80 -6.99
N VAL A 359 5.84 16.01 -7.59
CA VAL A 359 5.73 14.54 -7.55
C VAL A 359 5.75 14.03 -6.11
N ILE A 360 6.71 14.47 -5.29
CA ILE A 360 6.80 14.12 -3.85
C ILE A 360 5.49 14.43 -3.11
N ARG A 361 4.94 15.63 -3.28
CA ARG A 361 3.70 16.04 -2.60
C ARG A 361 2.51 15.21 -3.05
N GLU A 362 2.32 15.06 -4.35
CA GLU A 362 1.10 14.50 -4.93
C GLU A 362 1.04 12.97 -4.87
N SER A 363 2.16 12.28 -4.66
CA SER A 363 2.18 10.82 -4.43
C SER A 363 1.99 10.43 -2.96
N GLY A 364 2.08 11.40 -2.03
CA GLY A 364 2.05 11.13 -0.59
C GLY A 364 0.67 10.96 0.03
N GLY A 365 -0.40 11.04 -0.76
CA GLY A 365 -1.78 10.86 -0.29
C GLY A 365 -2.16 11.89 0.78
N ILE A 366 -2.96 11.47 1.75
CA ILE A 366 -3.29 12.31 2.91
C ILE A 366 -2.01 12.72 3.67
N ALA A 367 -1.01 11.84 3.75
CA ALA A 367 0.22 12.09 4.52
C ALA A 367 0.96 13.35 4.08
N LEU A 368 0.92 13.70 2.78
CA LEU A 368 1.53 14.92 2.23
C LEU A 368 0.52 15.90 1.62
N SER A 369 -0.77 15.72 1.93
CA SER A 369 -1.87 16.54 1.42
C SER A 369 -1.91 16.63 -0.12
N ALA A 370 -1.75 15.48 -0.79
CA ALA A 370 -1.93 15.36 -2.24
C ALA A 370 -3.31 15.89 -2.69
N GLY A 371 -3.39 16.42 -3.90
CA GLY A 371 -4.64 16.97 -4.45
C GLY A 371 -5.13 18.26 -3.81
N LYS A 372 -4.39 18.90 -2.90
CA LYS A 372 -4.87 20.10 -2.15
C LYS A 372 -4.13 21.39 -2.47
N TYR A 373 -2.89 21.31 -2.96
CA TYR A 373 -1.98 22.45 -3.13
C TYR A 373 -2.50 23.56 -4.06
N SER A 374 -2.89 23.19 -5.28
CA SER A 374 -3.31 24.13 -6.32
C SER A 374 -4.70 23.79 -6.86
N GLN A 375 -5.29 24.71 -7.64
CA GLN A 375 -6.55 24.44 -8.31
C GLN A 375 -6.43 23.25 -9.26
N LYS A 376 -5.34 23.17 -10.05
CA LYS A 376 -5.04 22.02 -10.90
C LYS A 376 -4.97 20.72 -10.11
N ALA A 377 -4.31 20.71 -8.94
CA ALA A 377 -4.24 19.52 -8.10
C ALA A 377 -5.62 19.09 -7.57
N ARG A 378 -6.45 20.06 -7.16
CA ARG A 378 -7.82 19.78 -6.72
C ARG A 378 -8.69 19.21 -7.83
N ASP A 379 -8.58 19.77 -9.02
CA ASP A 379 -9.41 19.37 -10.16
C ASP A 379 -8.96 18.04 -10.77
N GLU A 380 -7.65 17.78 -10.82
CA GLU A 380 -7.10 16.64 -11.57
C GLU A 380 -6.64 15.48 -10.67
N ASN A 381 -6.24 15.71 -9.42
CA ASN A 381 -5.69 14.66 -8.54
C ASN A 381 -6.56 14.30 -7.33
N TYR A 382 -7.41 15.21 -6.84
CA TYR A 382 -8.12 15.00 -5.56
C TYR A 382 -8.92 13.69 -5.54
N SER A 383 -9.58 13.35 -6.65
CA SER A 383 -10.45 12.18 -6.76
C SER A 383 -9.77 10.84 -6.48
N PHE A 384 -8.45 10.73 -6.67
CA PHE A 384 -7.69 9.51 -6.40
C PHE A 384 -6.64 9.66 -5.30
N ALA A 385 -6.13 10.87 -5.05
CA ALA A 385 -5.04 11.09 -4.11
C ALA A 385 -5.47 11.82 -2.82
N GLY A 386 -6.49 12.68 -2.89
CA GLY A 386 -6.81 13.66 -1.83
C GLY A 386 -7.29 13.05 -0.52
N GLU A 387 -7.89 11.87 -0.61
CA GLU A 387 -8.41 11.08 0.51
C GLU A 387 -7.75 9.69 0.59
N SER A 388 -6.70 9.44 -0.20
CA SER A 388 -5.98 8.17 -0.15
C SER A 388 -5.22 8.04 1.17
N ARG A 389 -5.53 6.97 1.90
CA ARG A 389 -4.81 6.55 3.12
C ARG A 389 -3.48 5.86 2.79
N ILE A 390 -3.18 5.63 1.52
CA ILE A 390 -1.91 5.07 1.06
C ILE A 390 -1.09 6.20 0.44
N GLY A 391 -0.07 6.65 1.16
CA GLY A 391 0.96 7.54 0.66
C GLY A 391 2.20 6.75 0.26
N MET A 392 2.75 7.03 -0.92
CA MET A 392 4.03 6.47 -1.32
C MET A 392 5.19 7.27 -0.71
N HIS A 393 6.18 6.57 -0.14
CA HIS A 393 7.42 7.20 0.29
C HIS A 393 8.25 7.54 -0.94
N THR A 394 8.25 8.83 -1.28
CA THR A 394 8.78 9.33 -2.53
C THR A 394 10.13 10.00 -2.36
N VAL A 395 11.06 9.65 -3.25
CA VAL A 395 12.28 10.41 -3.46
C VAL A 395 12.47 10.76 -4.93
N THR A 396 13.07 11.91 -5.19
CA THR A 396 13.58 12.28 -6.50
C THR A 396 15.09 12.11 -6.49
N ILE A 397 15.63 11.26 -7.35
CA ILE A 397 17.08 11.07 -7.50
C ILE A 397 17.53 11.85 -8.74
N GLU A 398 18.29 12.91 -8.50
CA GLU A 398 18.91 13.73 -9.53
C GLU A 398 20.35 13.24 -9.71
N TYR A 399 20.58 12.39 -10.71
CA TYR A 399 21.85 11.65 -10.84
C TYR A 399 23.03 12.50 -11.33
N MET A 400 22.75 13.52 -12.13
CA MET A 400 23.80 14.35 -12.72
C MET A 400 23.27 15.69 -13.19
N TYR A 401 24.20 16.63 -13.39
CA TYR A 401 23.97 17.78 -14.23
C TYR A 401 24.22 17.42 -15.70
N ILE A 402 23.15 17.26 -16.50
CA ILE A 402 23.25 16.88 -17.92
C ILE A 402 23.98 17.94 -18.77
N THR A 403 24.03 19.18 -18.28
CA THR A 403 24.79 20.29 -18.87
C THR A 403 26.31 20.20 -18.64
N HIS A 404 26.78 19.41 -17.66
CA HIS A 404 28.21 19.23 -17.35
C HIS A 404 28.78 18.05 -18.14
N ALA A 405 29.53 18.35 -19.21
CA ALA A 405 30.03 17.35 -20.16
C ALA A 405 30.83 16.19 -19.53
N PRO A 406 31.72 16.39 -18.53
CA PRO A 406 32.39 15.27 -17.87
C PRO A 406 31.43 14.31 -17.15
N SER A 407 30.35 14.83 -16.54
CA SER A 407 29.33 13.97 -15.91
C SER A 407 28.56 13.15 -16.93
N VAL A 408 28.32 13.70 -18.13
CA VAL A 408 27.70 12.97 -19.25
C VAL A 408 28.59 11.82 -19.73
N VAL A 409 29.91 12.04 -19.81
CA VAL A 409 30.87 10.96 -20.15
C VAL A 409 30.85 9.87 -19.08
N GLN A 410 30.85 10.23 -17.79
CA GLN A 410 30.73 9.26 -16.70
C GLN A 410 29.42 8.48 -16.77
N TRP A 411 28.29 9.18 -16.92
CA TRP A 411 26.96 8.60 -17.07
C TRP A 411 26.92 7.54 -18.17
N ASN A 412 27.36 7.87 -19.38
CA ASN A 412 27.35 6.94 -20.50
C ASN A 412 28.17 5.67 -20.24
N ASN A 413 29.25 5.78 -19.47
CA ASN A 413 30.12 4.65 -19.13
C ASN A 413 29.65 3.84 -17.92
N GLN A 414 28.90 4.45 -16.99
CA GLN A 414 28.64 3.89 -15.66
C GLN A 414 27.15 3.74 -15.31
N ILE A 415 26.20 4.16 -16.16
CA ILE A 415 24.75 4.13 -15.86
C ILE A 415 24.25 2.77 -15.32
N ALA A 416 24.70 1.65 -15.89
CA ALA A 416 24.32 0.32 -15.42
C ALA A 416 24.86 0.04 -13.99
N ASN A 417 26.08 0.50 -13.70
CA ASN A 417 26.65 0.42 -12.36
C ASN A 417 25.88 1.31 -11.37
N TYR A 418 25.49 2.53 -11.78
CA TYR A 418 24.67 3.41 -10.94
C TYR A 418 23.32 2.77 -10.62
N ALA A 419 22.64 2.15 -11.59
CA ALA A 419 21.38 1.46 -11.35
C ALA A 419 21.53 0.30 -10.36
N ARG A 420 22.58 -0.51 -10.51
CA ARG A 420 22.91 -1.60 -9.58
C ARG A 420 23.13 -1.10 -8.17
N VAL A 421 23.98 -0.08 -7.99
CA VAL A 421 24.29 0.46 -6.67
C VAL A 421 23.08 1.18 -6.05
N THR A 422 22.25 1.86 -6.84
CA THR A 422 21.00 2.43 -6.32
C THR A 422 20.11 1.34 -5.74
N ALA A 423 19.86 0.27 -6.51
CA ALA A 423 19.03 -0.85 -6.07
C ALA A 423 19.62 -1.54 -4.83
N GLU A 424 20.94 -1.72 -4.76
CA GLU A 424 21.65 -2.22 -3.56
C GLU A 424 21.46 -1.31 -2.34
N GLY A 425 21.51 0.01 -2.51
CA GLY A 425 21.28 0.97 -1.43
C GLY A 425 19.87 0.84 -0.84
N TYR A 426 18.86 0.67 -1.69
CA TYR A 426 17.49 0.38 -1.26
C TYR A 426 17.35 -1.00 -0.65
N ALA A 427 17.94 -2.04 -1.26
CA ALA A 427 17.89 -3.40 -0.76
C ALA A 427 18.48 -3.50 0.66
N ASN A 428 19.59 -2.82 0.91
CA ASN A 428 20.20 -2.72 2.23
C ASN A 428 19.29 -2.02 3.24
N TYR A 429 18.62 -0.93 2.84
CA TYR A 429 17.69 -0.22 3.72
C TYR A 429 16.44 -1.05 4.04
N LEU A 430 15.89 -1.73 3.04
CA LEU A 430 14.66 -2.53 3.13
C LEU A 430 14.89 -3.95 3.65
N ASN A 431 16.16 -4.31 3.96
CA ASN A 431 16.59 -5.65 4.36
C ASN A 431 16.21 -6.75 3.36
N LEU A 432 16.46 -6.51 2.08
CA LEU A 432 16.17 -7.46 0.99
C LEU A 432 17.37 -8.37 0.72
N GLN A 433 17.09 -9.61 0.33
CA GLN A 433 18.07 -10.55 -0.17
C GLN A 433 17.91 -10.70 -1.68
N GLN A 434 19.03 -10.80 -2.39
CA GLN A 434 18.99 -11.05 -3.82
C GLN A 434 18.46 -12.48 -4.06
N LEU A 435 17.62 -12.64 -5.08
CA LEU A 435 17.15 -13.94 -5.52
C LEU A 435 18.33 -14.77 -6.08
N PRO A 436 18.34 -16.09 -5.84
CA PRO A 436 19.42 -16.98 -6.28
C PRO A 436 19.54 -17.13 -7.79
#